data_AF-A0A8R2JUB0-F1
#
_entry.id   AF-A0A8R2JUB0-F1
#
_cell.length_a   1.000
_cell.length_b   1.000
_cell.length_c   1.000
_cell.angle_alpha   90.00
_cell.angle_beta   90.00
_cell.angle_gamma   90.00
#
_symmetry.space_group_name_H-M   'P 1'
#
loop_
_entity.id
_entity.type
_entity.pdbx_description
1 polymer ?
#
loop_
_entity_poly.entity_id
_entity_poly.type
_entity_poly.pdbx_seq_one_letter_code
_entity_poly.pdbx_strand_id
1 'polypeptide(L)'
;MEFVISKRGKKMLIFESKFKYVFGYTSQTNVTRWRCFMKNCPAIILEKEKVLLETKGDHGDNCSVKNIDRQKLATTCKRKAVEDICQRPRKIILGEIQLLNLYNISPNNWNNCFLGEINAFGVSSTMTRNDISALRKCVYRARRQFLPTNPTCIADIHSAVSSVNTLTTNDEEFLLLNDDISNIIIFSCNTNLKM
;
A
#
# COMPACT_ATOMS: atom_id res chain seq x y z
N MET A 1 -12.48 9.36 -14.69
CA MET A 1 -11.30 10.02 -14.11
C MET A 1 -11.14 9.56 -12.67
N GLU A 2 -9.96 9.12 -12.25
CA GLU A 2 -9.74 8.58 -10.89
C GLU A 2 -8.46 9.17 -10.28
N PHE A 3 -8.48 9.48 -8.98
CA PHE A 3 -7.31 9.95 -8.27
C PHE A 3 -6.61 8.81 -7.52
N VAL A 4 -5.30 8.70 -7.71
CA VAL A 4 -4.48 7.65 -7.10
C VAL A 4 -3.25 8.27 -6.45
N ILE A 5 -2.75 7.65 -5.40
CA ILE A 5 -1.52 8.10 -4.71
C ILE A 5 -0.30 7.42 -5.36
N SER A 6 0.75 8.18 -5.61
CA SER A 6 2.03 7.65 -6.12
C SER A 6 2.79 6.87 -5.05
N LYS A 7 3.81 6.09 -5.46
CA LYS A 7 4.72 5.41 -4.51
C LYS A 7 5.39 6.36 -3.50
N ARG A 8 5.50 7.65 -3.86
CA ARG A 8 6.08 8.74 -3.05
C ARG A 8 5.04 9.55 -2.27
N GLY A 9 3.77 9.13 -2.23
CA GLY A 9 2.71 9.82 -1.49
C GLY A 9 2.06 11.01 -2.21
N LYS A 10 2.57 11.42 -3.38
CA LYS A 10 1.98 12.52 -4.17
C LYS A 10 0.72 12.06 -4.92
N LYS A 11 -0.31 12.91 -4.97
CA LYS A 11 -1.55 12.70 -5.74
C LYS A 11 -1.26 12.66 -7.24
N MET A 12 -1.95 11.75 -7.94
CA MET A 12 -1.88 11.57 -9.38
C MET A 12 -3.29 11.34 -9.92
N LEU A 13 -3.43 11.56 -11.21
CA LEU A 13 -4.67 11.39 -11.94
C LEU A 13 -4.54 10.24 -12.96
N ILE A 14 -5.52 9.35 -12.96
CA ILE A 14 -5.70 8.30 -13.97
C ILE A 14 -6.87 8.70 -14.86
N PHE A 15 -6.60 8.81 -16.15
CA PHE A 15 -7.58 9.13 -17.17
C PHE A 15 -7.75 7.96 -18.13
N GLU A 16 -9.00 7.68 -18.51
CA GLU A 16 -9.40 6.55 -19.39
C GLU A 16 -8.80 5.18 -19.01
N SER A 17 -8.50 4.97 -17.72
CA SER A 17 -7.88 3.74 -17.20
C SER A 17 -6.54 3.37 -17.87
N LYS A 18 -5.90 4.28 -18.60
CA LYS A 18 -4.65 4.02 -19.36
C LYS A 18 -3.57 5.06 -19.12
N PHE A 19 -3.95 6.32 -18.97
CA PHE A 19 -3.00 7.43 -18.95
C PHE A 19 -2.79 7.96 -17.54
N LYS A 20 -1.51 8.12 -17.17
CA LYS A 20 -1.10 8.71 -15.90
C LYS A 20 -0.75 10.16 -16.07
N TYR A 21 -1.33 10.97 -15.21
CA TYR A 21 -1.05 12.38 -15.10
C TYR A 21 -0.55 12.73 -13.70
N VAL A 22 0.47 13.58 -13.66
CA VAL A 22 1.08 14.10 -12.44
C VAL A 22 0.73 15.57 -12.27
N PHE A 23 0.71 16.02 -11.03
CA PHE A 23 0.45 17.42 -10.71
C PHE A 23 1.48 18.35 -11.39
N GLY A 24 0.98 19.39 -12.05
CA GLY A 24 1.77 20.50 -12.58
C GLY A 24 1.73 21.69 -11.63
N TYR A 25 0.63 22.44 -11.67
CA TYR A 25 0.36 23.59 -10.81
C TYR A 25 -1.14 23.81 -10.67
N THR A 26 -1.55 24.65 -9.72
CA THR A 26 -2.92 25.16 -9.61
C THR A 26 -2.90 26.66 -9.89
N SER A 27 -3.78 27.13 -10.76
CA SER A 27 -3.93 28.56 -11.08
C SER A 27 -4.59 29.33 -9.94
N GLN A 28 -4.51 30.65 -9.98
CA GLN A 28 -5.23 31.53 -9.06
C GLN A 28 -6.76 31.35 -9.12
N THR A 29 -7.28 30.84 -10.24
CA THR A 29 -8.70 30.54 -10.45
C THR A 29 -9.12 29.14 -9.98
N ASN A 30 -8.29 28.48 -9.16
CA ASN A 30 -8.48 27.10 -8.67
C ASN A 30 -8.58 26.03 -9.76
N VAL A 31 -7.97 26.28 -10.93
CA VAL A 31 -7.86 25.28 -11.99
C VAL A 31 -6.52 24.55 -11.82
N THR A 32 -6.59 23.25 -11.56
CA THR A 32 -5.42 22.39 -11.45
C THR A 32 -5.03 21.85 -12.82
N ARG A 33 -3.79 22.10 -13.21
CA ARG A 33 -3.16 21.52 -14.40
C ARG A 33 -2.46 20.22 -14.04
N TRP A 34 -2.91 19.16 -14.68
CA TRP A 34 -2.32 17.84 -14.65
C TRP A 34 -1.58 17.62 -15.97
N ARG A 35 -0.31 17.20 -15.91
CA ARG A 35 0.49 16.89 -17.11
C ARG A 35 0.74 15.40 -17.20
N CYS A 36 0.90 14.85 -18.40
CA CYS A 36 1.31 13.46 -18.54
C CYS A 36 2.56 13.14 -17.70
N PHE A 37 2.64 11.92 -17.16
CA PHE A 37 3.81 11.49 -16.40
C PHE A 37 5.09 11.48 -17.24
N MET A 38 4.98 11.29 -18.56
CA MET A 38 6.07 11.40 -19.51
C MET A 38 6.43 12.87 -19.72
N LYS A 39 7.70 13.23 -19.50
CA LYS A 39 8.17 14.62 -19.52
C LYS A 39 7.92 15.34 -20.85
N ASN A 40 8.05 14.62 -21.96
CA ASN A 40 7.98 15.19 -23.31
C ASN A 40 6.61 14.97 -23.98
N CYS A 41 5.62 14.46 -23.25
CA CYS A 41 4.29 14.27 -23.79
C CYS A 41 3.49 15.58 -23.69
N PRO A 42 2.84 16.04 -24.77
CA PRO A 42 2.09 17.29 -24.77
C PRO A 42 0.74 17.19 -24.05
N ALA A 43 0.29 15.97 -23.72
CA ALA A 43 -1.01 15.73 -23.12
C ALA A 43 -1.15 16.33 -21.71
N ILE A 44 -2.20 17.11 -21.53
CA ILE A 44 -2.53 17.89 -20.33
C ILE A 44 -4.02 17.77 -20.03
N ILE A 45 -4.36 17.72 -18.75
CA ILE A 45 -5.72 17.79 -18.24
C ILE A 45 -5.87 19.02 -17.35
N LEU A 46 -6.95 19.77 -17.54
CA LEU A 46 -7.38 20.83 -16.65
C LEU A 46 -8.58 20.34 -15.83
N GLU A 47 -8.49 20.52 -14.52
CA GLU A 47 -9.51 20.09 -13.56
C GLU A 47 -9.82 21.23 -12.60
N LYS A 48 -11.10 21.44 -12.31
CA LYS A 48 -11.56 22.38 -11.29
C LYS A 48 -12.60 21.68 -10.43
N GLU A 49 -12.42 21.75 -9.11
CA GLU A 49 -13.37 21.16 -8.15
C GLU A 49 -13.69 19.67 -8.42
N LYS A 50 -12.68 18.87 -8.81
CA LYS A 50 -12.80 17.45 -9.19
C LYS A 50 -13.58 17.18 -10.48
N VAL A 51 -13.94 18.20 -11.24
CA VAL A 51 -14.59 18.09 -12.55
C VAL A 51 -13.55 18.34 -13.65
N LEU A 52 -13.60 17.51 -14.70
CA LEU A 52 -12.78 17.68 -15.90
C LEU A 52 -13.27 18.90 -16.67
N LEU A 53 -12.40 19.89 -16.84
CA LEU A 53 -12.69 21.07 -17.67
C LEU A 53 -12.28 20.81 -19.13
N GLU A 54 -11.04 20.35 -19.33
CA GLU A 54 -10.47 20.27 -20.67
C GLU A 54 -9.33 19.25 -20.73
N THR A 55 -9.19 18.61 -21.88
CA THR A 55 -8.05 17.75 -22.28
C THR A 55 -7.34 18.41 -23.46
N LYS A 56 -6.02 18.60 -23.38
CA LYS A 56 -5.20 19.18 -24.45
C LYS A 56 -4.07 18.24 -24.85
N GLY A 57 -3.77 18.17 -26.14
CA GLY A 57 -2.61 17.48 -26.69
C GLY A 57 -2.77 15.95 -26.70
N ASP A 58 -2.20 15.32 -27.73
CA ASP A 58 -2.33 13.89 -27.93
C ASP A 58 -1.22 13.11 -27.20
N HIS A 59 -1.56 11.90 -26.76
CA HIS A 59 -0.59 10.97 -26.20
C HIS A 59 0.24 10.32 -27.30
N GLY A 60 1.53 10.14 -27.05
CA GLY A 60 2.35 9.19 -27.82
C GLY A 60 2.17 7.76 -27.32
N ASP A 61 2.51 6.77 -28.15
CA ASP A 61 2.29 5.33 -27.86
C ASP A 61 2.90 4.85 -26.54
N ASN A 62 4.01 5.46 -26.11
CA ASN A 62 4.72 5.12 -24.87
C ASN A 62 4.06 5.66 -23.59
N CYS A 63 3.00 6.47 -23.70
CA CYS A 63 2.34 7.12 -22.56
C CYS A 63 1.27 6.23 -21.89
N SER A 64 0.86 5.16 -22.55
CA SER A 64 -0.07 4.18 -21.97
C SER A 64 0.64 3.37 -20.89
N VAL A 65 0.09 3.37 -19.68
CA VAL A 65 0.74 2.72 -18.56
C VAL A 65 0.21 1.31 -18.37
N LYS A 66 1.10 0.35 -18.61
CA LYS A 66 0.85 -1.05 -18.30
C LYS A 66 0.79 -1.23 -16.77
N ASN A 67 -0.25 -1.92 -16.29
CA ASN A 67 -0.40 -2.40 -14.91
C ASN A 67 -0.65 -1.33 -13.84
N ILE A 68 -1.65 -0.47 -14.05
CA ILE A 68 -2.15 0.46 -13.03
C ILE A 68 -2.62 -0.30 -11.78
N ASP A 69 -3.23 -1.47 -11.93
CA ASP A 69 -3.75 -2.27 -10.82
C ASP A 69 -2.64 -2.76 -9.89
N ARG A 70 -1.50 -3.20 -10.45
CA ARG A 70 -0.32 -3.56 -9.64
C ARG A 70 0.18 -2.37 -8.81
N GLN A 71 0.10 -1.16 -9.34
CA GLN A 71 0.46 0.03 -8.58
C GLN A 71 -0.55 0.30 -7.47
N LYS A 72 -1.86 0.28 -7.77
CA LYS A 72 -2.92 0.47 -6.77
C LYS A 72 -2.79 -0.54 -5.63
N LEU A 73 -2.59 -1.81 -5.97
CA LEU A 73 -2.33 -2.89 -5.02
C LEU A 73 -1.15 -2.57 -4.11
N ALA A 74 0.00 -2.20 -4.69
CA ALA A 74 1.20 -1.91 -3.92
C ALA A 74 1.01 -0.72 -2.97
N THR A 75 0.29 0.32 -3.41
CA THR A 75 0.00 1.49 -2.58
C THR A 75 -0.98 1.17 -1.45
N THR A 76 -2.01 0.36 -1.71
CA THR A 76 -2.98 -0.05 -0.68
C THR A 76 -2.33 -0.97 0.35
N CYS A 77 -1.57 -1.99 -0.10
CA CYS A 77 -0.79 -2.85 0.80
C CYS A 77 0.19 -2.03 1.65
N LYS A 78 0.86 -1.03 1.07
CA LYS A 78 1.78 -0.15 1.79
C LYS A 78 1.06 0.64 2.89
N ARG A 79 -0.11 1.22 2.58
CA ARG A 79 -0.92 1.99 3.53
C ARG A 79 -1.40 1.10 4.69
N LYS A 80 -2.06 -0.02 4.39
CA LYS A 80 -2.57 -0.96 5.41
C LYS A 80 -1.47 -1.52 6.30
N ALA A 81 -0.27 -1.72 5.75
CA ALA A 81 0.87 -2.21 6.52
C ALA A 81 1.36 -1.24 7.60
N VAL A 82 1.10 0.06 7.45
CA VAL A 82 1.44 1.11 8.42
C VAL A 82 0.29 1.36 9.40
N GLU A 83 -0.95 1.29 8.92
CA GLU A 83 -2.15 1.45 9.76
C GLU A 83 -2.30 0.32 10.79
N ASP A 84 -2.04 -0.92 10.38
CA ASP A 84 -2.00 -2.07 11.28
C ASP A 84 -0.65 -2.78 11.11
N ILE A 85 0.31 -2.41 11.96
CA ILE A 85 1.67 -2.96 11.94
C ILE A 85 1.69 -4.41 12.44
N CYS A 86 0.72 -4.79 13.27
CA CYS A 86 0.59 -6.11 13.90
C CYS A 86 0.02 -7.16 12.92
N GLN A 87 -0.79 -6.74 11.94
CA GLN A 87 -1.35 -7.66 10.95
C GLN A 87 -0.24 -8.40 10.19
N ARG A 88 -0.41 -9.71 9.99
CA ARG A 88 0.57 -10.48 9.21
C ARG A 88 0.65 -9.97 7.76
N PRO A 89 1.84 -9.68 7.19
CA PRO A 89 1.98 -9.20 5.81
C PRO A 89 1.28 -10.09 4.76
N ARG A 90 1.27 -11.41 4.97
CA ARG A 90 0.56 -12.37 4.11
C ARG A 90 -0.94 -12.09 4.04
N LYS A 91 -1.58 -11.75 5.17
CA LYS A 91 -3.02 -11.49 5.24
C LYS A 91 -3.38 -10.21 4.49
N ILE A 92 -2.56 -9.15 4.64
CA ILE A 92 -2.70 -7.91 3.88
C ILE A 92 -2.60 -8.20 2.37
N ILE A 93 -1.50 -8.83 1.94
CA ILE A 93 -1.22 -9.04 0.52
C ILE A 93 -2.28 -9.92 -0.14
N LEU A 94 -2.64 -11.06 0.47
CA LEU A 94 -3.64 -11.96 -0.11
C LEU A 94 -5.04 -11.36 -0.10
N GLY A 95 -5.41 -10.63 0.95
CA GLY A 95 -6.70 -9.94 1.02
C GLY A 95 -6.88 -8.94 -0.12
N GLU A 96 -5.87 -8.10 -0.38
CA GLU A 96 -5.97 -7.11 -1.46
C GLU A 96 -5.94 -7.74 -2.86
N ILE A 97 -5.18 -8.83 -3.06
CA ILE A 97 -5.20 -9.57 -4.34
C ILE A 97 -6.60 -10.13 -4.60
N GLN A 98 -7.24 -10.70 -3.57
CA GLN A 98 -8.57 -11.26 -3.71
C GLN A 98 -9.61 -10.18 -4.01
N LEU A 99 -9.55 -9.02 -3.34
CA LEU A 99 -10.43 -7.88 -3.63
C LEU A 99 -10.28 -7.35 -5.06
N LEU A 100 -9.05 -7.27 -5.57
CA LEU A 100 -8.81 -6.87 -6.97
C LEU A 100 -9.39 -7.88 -7.95
N ASN A 101 -9.21 -9.17 -7.68
CA ASN A 101 -9.77 -10.22 -8.52
C ASN A 101 -11.30 -10.15 -8.54
N LEU A 102 -11.95 -9.96 -7.39
CA LEU A 102 -13.41 -9.81 -7.31
C LEU A 102 -13.94 -8.58 -8.05
N TYR A 103 -13.25 -7.43 -7.94
CA TYR A 103 -13.61 -6.23 -8.69
C TYR A 103 -13.55 -6.45 -10.21
N ASN A 104 -12.58 -7.23 -10.69
CA ASN A 104 -12.44 -7.58 -12.10
C ASN A 104 -13.50 -8.61 -12.58
N ILE A 105 -14.32 -9.18 -11.69
CA ILE A 105 -15.37 -10.20 -11.98
C ILE A 105 -16.79 -9.57 -11.97
N SER A 106 -16.91 -8.23 -11.98
CA SER A 106 -18.19 -7.49 -12.08
C SER A 106 -19.15 -8.06 -13.17
N PRO A 107 -20.49 -8.09 -12.95
CA PRO A 107 -21.43 -9.14 -13.37
C PRO A 107 -21.78 -9.21 -14.87
N ASN A 108 -21.02 -8.54 -15.72
CA ASN A 108 -21.21 -8.60 -17.17
C ASN A 108 -20.50 -9.83 -17.79
N ASN A 109 -19.83 -10.64 -16.96
CA ASN A 109 -19.05 -11.79 -17.39
C ASN A 109 -19.15 -12.95 -16.37
N TRP A 110 -20.38 -13.38 -16.09
CA TRP A 110 -20.67 -14.53 -15.21
C TRP A 110 -20.43 -15.91 -15.85
N ASN A 111 -19.93 -15.98 -17.09
CA ASN A 111 -19.71 -17.26 -17.75
C ASN A 111 -18.40 -17.97 -17.37
N ASN A 112 -17.49 -17.31 -16.63
CA ASN A 112 -16.17 -17.90 -16.32
C ASN A 112 -15.98 -18.28 -14.85
N CYS A 113 -17.06 -18.41 -14.08
CA CYS A 113 -16.98 -18.84 -12.68
C CYS A 113 -17.10 -20.37 -12.55
N PHE A 114 -16.32 -21.12 -13.34
CA PHE A 114 -15.98 -22.50 -13.03
C PHE A 114 -14.51 -22.72 -13.38
N LEU A 115 -13.82 -23.43 -12.50
CA LEU A 115 -12.38 -23.65 -12.52
C LEU A 115 -11.90 -24.16 -13.89
N GLY A 116 -11.02 -23.39 -14.53
CA GLY A 116 -10.23 -23.85 -15.67
C GLY A 116 -10.73 -23.35 -17.02
N GLU A 117 -10.51 -22.07 -17.33
CA GLU A 117 -10.15 -21.62 -18.67
C GLU A 117 -9.71 -20.14 -18.60
N ILE A 118 -8.44 -19.96 -18.27
CA ILE A 118 -7.72 -18.71 -18.52
C ILE A 118 -7.50 -18.72 -20.03
N ASN A 119 -8.39 -18.13 -20.84
CA ASN A 119 -8.11 -17.57 -22.18
C ASN A 119 -9.41 -17.25 -22.93
N ALA A 120 -10.12 -16.19 -22.55
CA ALA A 120 -10.99 -15.49 -23.49
C ALA A 120 -11.18 -14.04 -23.04
N PHE A 121 -10.74 -13.12 -23.88
CA PHE A 121 -10.97 -11.67 -23.81
C PHE A 121 -10.24 -10.88 -22.70
N GLY A 122 -8.93 -10.76 -22.88
CA GLY A 122 -8.21 -9.49 -22.77
C GLY A 122 -8.45 -8.60 -21.55
N VAL A 123 -8.17 -9.08 -20.34
CA VAL A 123 -7.36 -8.41 -19.28
C VAL A 123 -7.27 -9.39 -18.11
N SER A 124 -6.14 -10.07 -17.96
CA SER A 124 -5.71 -10.57 -16.65
C SER A 124 -4.21 -10.71 -16.70
N SER A 125 -3.50 -9.62 -16.37
CA SER A 125 -2.08 -9.74 -16.06
C SER A 125 -1.98 -10.53 -14.77
N THR A 126 -1.89 -11.86 -14.88
CA THR A 126 -1.73 -12.75 -13.73
C THR A 126 -0.62 -12.20 -12.84
N MET A 127 -0.91 -12.09 -11.54
CA MET A 127 0.08 -11.64 -10.58
C MET A 127 1.23 -12.65 -10.55
N THR A 128 2.42 -12.20 -10.93
CA THR A 128 3.58 -13.07 -11.00
C THR A 128 4.18 -13.27 -9.61
N ARG A 129 5.00 -14.32 -9.44
CA ARG A 129 5.80 -14.52 -8.21
C ARG A 129 6.68 -13.31 -7.89
N ASN A 130 7.18 -12.63 -8.93
CA ASN A 130 7.97 -11.40 -8.81
C ASN A 130 7.14 -10.25 -8.24
N ASP A 131 5.89 -10.11 -8.67
CA ASP A 131 4.99 -9.09 -8.14
C ASP A 131 4.72 -9.31 -6.65
N ILE A 132 4.47 -10.55 -6.24
CA ILE A 132 4.27 -10.91 -4.82
C ILE A 132 5.53 -10.60 -4.01
N SER A 133 6.71 -10.92 -4.55
CA SER A 133 8.00 -10.59 -3.91
C SER A 133 8.17 -9.07 -3.76
N ALA A 134 7.81 -8.30 -4.79
CA ALA A 134 7.85 -6.83 -4.74
C ALA A 134 6.88 -6.26 -3.70
N LEU A 135 5.67 -6.82 -3.57
CA LEU A 135 4.69 -6.42 -2.56
C LEU A 135 5.21 -6.69 -1.14
N ARG A 136 5.81 -7.85 -0.89
CA ARG A 136 6.45 -8.17 0.39
C ARG A 136 7.53 -7.16 0.76
N LYS A 137 8.41 -6.82 -0.19
CA LYS A 137 9.44 -5.80 -0.01
C LYS A 137 8.83 -4.42 0.27
N CYS A 138 7.74 -4.07 -0.40
CA CYS A 138 7.04 -2.80 -0.18
C CYS A 138 6.48 -2.70 1.25
N VAL A 139 5.76 -3.73 1.69
CA VAL A 139 5.20 -3.84 3.05
C VAL A 139 6.31 -3.79 4.10
N TYR A 140 7.37 -4.57 3.92
CA TYR A 140 8.50 -4.60 4.85
C TYR A 140 9.17 -3.22 4.98
N ARG A 141 9.50 -2.59 3.86
CA ARG A 141 10.14 -1.26 3.86
C ARG A 141 9.27 -0.20 4.52
N ALA A 142 7.96 -0.27 4.34
CA ALA A 142 7.03 0.66 4.97
C ALA A 142 7.02 0.48 6.50
N ARG A 143 6.93 -0.76 6.98
CA ARG A 143 6.96 -1.06 8.43
C ARG A 143 8.26 -0.69 9.10
N ARG A 144 9.39 -0.92 8.42
CA ARG A 144 10.72 -0.62 8.97
C ARG A 144 10.94 0.88 9.26
N GLN A 145 10.10 1.76 8.72
CA GLN A 145 10.12 3.19 9.06
C GLN A 145 9.50 3.49 10.44
N PHE A 146 8.71 2.56 10.98
CA PHE A 146 7.98 2.72 12.25
C PHE A 146 8.43 1.73 13.34
N LEU A 147 9.05 0.61 12.96
CA LEU A 147 9.61 -0.34 13.91
C LEU A 147 10.93 0.17 14.49
N PRO A 148 11.20 -0.06 15.79
CA PRO A 148 12.48 0.27 16.38
C PRO A 148 13.62 -0.46 15.66
N THR A 149 14.82 0.13 15.71
CA THR A 149 16.03 -0.52 15.25
C THR A 149 16.24 -1.81 16.01
N ASN A 150 16.79 -2.82 15.34
CA ASN A 150 17.12 -4.06 16.04
C ASN A 150 18.24 -3.73 17.03
N PRO A 151 18.08 -4.02 18.33
CA PRO A 151 19.12 -3.77 19.31
C PRO A 151 20.39 -4.55 18.93
N THR A 152 21.55 -3.94 19.14
CA THR A 152 22.85 -4.50 18.73
C THR A 152 23.66 -5.03 19.89
N CYS A 153 23.38 -4.56 21.10
CA CYS A 153 23.97 -5.05 22.33
C CYS A 153 22.91 -5.29 23.41
N ILE A 154 23.30 -5.96 24.49
CA ILE A 154 22.39 -6.34 25.57
C ILE A 154 21.80 -5.10 26.27
N ALA A 155 22.59 -4.05 26.47
CA ALA A 155 22.11 -2.79 27.03
C ALA A 155 21.03 -2.13 26.14
N ASP A 156 21.17 -2.21 24.81
CA ASP A 156 20.15 -1.72 23.88
C ASP A 156 18.85 -2.53 24.01
N ILE A 157 18.94 -3.84 24.29
CA ILE A 157 17.76 -4.71 24.49
C ILE A 157 16.98 -4.24 25.71
N HIS A 158 17.64 -4.10 26.87
CA HIS A 158 16.97 -3.66 28.10
C HIS A 158 16.37 -2.27 27.94
N SER A 159 17.11 -1.35 27.30
CA SER A 159 16.61 0.01 27.00
C SER A 159 15.40 -0.01 26.07
N ALA A 160 15.44 -0.83 25.02
CA ALA A 160 14.35 -0.97 24.07
C ALA A 160 13.11 -1.58 24.74
N VAL A 161 13.27 -2.64 25.53
CA VAL A 161 12.16 -3.30 26.23
C VAL A 161 11.49 -2.35 27.22
N SER A 162 12.25 -1.56 27.97
CA SER A 162 11.70 -0.54 28.87
C SER A 162 10.95 0.58 28.15
N SER A 163 11.29 0.86 26.88
CA SER A 163 10.65 1.92 26.08
C SER A 163 9.38 1.48 25.36
N VAL A 164 9.14 0.18 25.24
CA VAL A 164 8.00 -0.38 24.50
C VAL A 164 6.78 -0.43 25.40
N ASN A 165 5.64 0.03 24.89
CA ASN A 165 4.36 -0.18 25.56
C ASN A 165 3.97 -1.67 25.50
N THR A 166 4.00 -2.36 26.62
CA THR A 166 3.73 -3.80 26.75
C THR A 166 2.36 -4.07 27.38
N LEU A 167 1.31 -3.38 26.95
CA LEU A 167 -0.05 -3.68 27.37
C LEU A 167 -0.65 -4.82 26.55
N THR A 168 -1.43 -5.69 27.21
CA THR A 168 -2.22 -6.74 26.57
C THR A 168 -3.51 -6.19 25.96
N THR A 169 -4.28 -7.04 25.27
CA THR A 169 -5.63 -6.68 24.78
C THR A 169 -6.62 -6.36 25.90
N ASN A 170 -6.30 -6.76 27.14
CA ASN A 170 -7.11 -6.49 28.33
C ASN A 170 -6.57 -5.30 29.14
N ASP A 171 -5.67 -4.50 28.56
CA ASP A 171 -5.04 -3.34 29.21
C ASP A 171 -4.19 -3.68 30.46
N GLU A 172 -3.66 -4.91 30.51
CA GLU A 172 -2.77 -5.37 31.58
C GLU A 172 -1.30 -5.26 31.17
N GLU A 173 -0.43 -4.89 32.09
CA GLU A 173 1.02 -4.89 31.86
C GLU A 173 1.54 -6.32 31.67
N PHE A 174 2.23 -6.56 30.56
CA PHE A 174 2.77 -7.86 30.15
C PHE A 174 4.26 -8.03 30.46
N LEU A 175 4.98 -6.93 30.72
CA LEU A 175 6.37 -6.97 31.14
C LEU A 175 6.42 -7.09 32.66
N LEU A 176 6.71 -8.30 33.16
CA LEU A 176 6.74 -8.56 34.61
C LEU A 176 8.07 -8.15 35.24
N LEU A 177 9.18 -8.43 34.55
CA LEU A 177 10.52 -8.14 35.03
C LEU A 177 11.44 -7.81 33.85
N ASN A 178 12.24 -6.77 34.02
CA ASN A 178 13.35 -6.42 33.14
C ASN A 178 14.59 -6.15 34.01
N ASP A 179 15.38 -7.18 34.29
CA ASP A 179 16.59 -7.09 35.12
C ASP A 179 17.84 -7.00 34.23
N ASP A 180 18.47 -5.84 34.22
CA ASP A 180 19.67 -5.51 33.45
C ASP A 180 20.97 -6.04 34.07
N ILE A 181 20.94 -6.40 35.36
CA ILE A 181 22.11 -6.96 36.06
C ILE A 181 22.25 -8.44 35.72
N SER A 182 21.17 -9.21 35.90
CA SER A 182 21.17 -10.64 35.56
C SER A 182 20.89 -10.91 34.07
N ASN A 183 20.51 -9.87 33.31
CA ASN A 183 20.10 -9.95 31.91
C ASN A 183 18.89 -10.88 31.71
N ILE A 184 17.94 -10.86 32.64
CA ILE A 184 16.72 -11.66 32.61
C ILE A 184 15.52 -10.77 32.31
N ILE A 185 14.70 -11.21 31.36
CA ILE A 185 13.45 -10.54 30.98
C ILE A 185 12.31 -11.54 31.10
N ILE A 186 11.27 -11.19 31.86
CA ILE A 186 10.11 -12.04 32.09
C ILE A 186 8.87 -11.32 31.55
N PHE A 187 8.18 -11.99 30.63
CA PHE A 187 6.87 -11.57 30.15
C PHE A 187 5.78 -12.43 30.76
N SER A 188 4.90 -11.82 31.54
CA SER A 188 3.71 -12.44 32.13
C SER A 188 2.76 -11.35 32.62
N CYS A 189 1.52 -11.71 32.92
CA CYS A 189 0.54 -10.82 33.54
C CYS A 189 0.14 -11.34 34.92
N ASN A 190 -0.35 -10.44 35.77
CA ASN A 190 -0.89 -10.80 37.08
C ASN A 190 -2.01 -11.85 37.00
N THR A 191 -2.82 -11.82 35.93
CA THR A 191 -3.85 -12.83 35.64
C THR A 191 -3.28 -14.23 35.42
N ASN A 192 -2.14 -14.34 34.73
CA ASN A 192 -1.47 -15.63 34.52
C ASN A 192 -0.83 -16.18 35.80
N LEU A 193 -0.48 -15.29 36.74
CA LEU A 193 0.18 -15.64 38.01
C LEU A 193 -0.82 -15.96 39.14
N LYS A 194 -2.04 -15.42 39.04
CA LYS A 194 -3.17 -15.77 39.91
C LYS A 194 -3.78 -17.08 39.40
N MET A 195 -3.20 -18.21 39.81
CA MET A 195 -3.87 -19.52 39.70
C MET A 195 -5.08 -19.59 40.61
#